data_AF-A0A7V9N5Z9-F1
#
_entry.id   AF-A0A7V9N5Z9-F1
#
_cell.length_a   1.000
_cell.length_b   1.000
_cell.length_c   1.000
_cell.angle_alpha   90.00
_cell.angle_beta   90.00
_cell.angle_gamma   90.00
#
_symmetry.space_group_name_H-M   'P 1'
#
loop_
_entity.id
_entity.type
_entity.pdbx_description
1 polymer ?
#
loop_
_entity_poly.entity_id
_entity_poly.type
_entity_poly.pdbx_seq_one_letter_code
_entity_poly.pdbx_strand_id
1 'polypeptide(L)'
;MLRETSLFRGHKHRYRPLHFNRTVGRFAPPDGQAFGTLYLGEDEFGAFIEAFNQGVGSTPLGLFISATLLRQSCLCMVQVMRPLRLVDLTAGAALKRLSAD
;
A
#
# COMPACT_ATOMS: atom_id res chain seq x y z
N MET A 1 -21.42 13.82 10.41
CA MET A 1 -21.50 12.62 9.56
C MET A 1 -20.08 12.31 9.12
N LEU A 2 -19.41 11.35 9.77
CA LEU A 2 -18.08 10.92 9.31
C LEU A 2 -18.30 10.25 7.96
N ARG A 3 -17.71 10.77 6.88
CA ARG A 3 -17.67 10.03 5.62
C ARG A 3 -17.02 8.68 5.94
N GLU A 4 -17.67 7.58 5.55
CA GLU A 4 -17.02 6.29 5.56
C GLU A 4 -15.83 6.39 4.61
N THR A 5 -14.63 6.51 5.16
CA THR A 5 -13.42 6.52 4.34
C THR A 5 -13.07 5.08 4.04
N SER A 6 -13.32 4.65 2.80
CA SER A 6 -12.82 3.38 2.29
C SER A 6 -11.42 3.59 1.73
N LEU A 7 -10.51 2.71 2.10
CA LEU A 7 -9.17 2.61 1.54
C LEU A 7 -9.02 1.27 0.83
N PHE A 8 -7.99 1.11 0.02
CA PHE A 8 -7.78 -0.10 -0.77
C PHE A 8 -6.43 -0.74 -0.46
N ARG A 9 -6.39 -2.06 -0.50
CA ARG A 9 -5.16 -2.82 -0.27
C ARG A 9 -5.01 -3.93 -1.28
N GLY A 10 -3.91 -3.88 -2.02
CA GLY A 10 -3.37 -5.04 -2.69
C GLY A 10 -2.37 -5.79 -1.80
N HIS A 11 -2.45 -7.12 -1.75
CA HIS A 11 -1.52 -7.95 -0.98
C HIS A 11 -1.40 -9.36 -1.55
N LYS A 12 -0.35 -10.10 -1.16
CA LYS A 12 -0.28 -11.55 -1.45
C LYS A 12 -1.31 -12.30 -0.60
N HIS A 13 -2.00 -13.27 -1.19
CA HIS A 13 -3.06 -14.07 -0.54
C HIS A 13 -2.60 -14.76 0.76
N ARG A 14 -1.31 -15.08 0.88
CA ARG A 14 -0.73 -15.66 2.12
C ARG A 14 -0.77 -14.72 3.32
N TYR A 15 -0.97 -13.42 3.10
CA TYR A 15 -1.12 -12.43 4.16
C TYR A 15 -2.58 -12.04 4.34
N ARG A 16 -2.93 -11.67 5.57
CA ARG A 16 -4.28 -11.14 5.86
C ARG A 16 -4.44 -9.71 5.31
N PRO A 17 -5.69 -9.30 4.97
CA PRO A 17 -6.03 -7.93 4.56
C PRO A 17 -5.62 -6.82 5.54
N LEU A 18 -5.43 -7.14 6.82
CA LEU A 18 -4.83 -6.25 7.83
C LEU A 18 -3.58 -6.92 8.44
N HIS A 19 -2.46 -6.78 7.73
CA HIS A 19 -1.16 -7.33 8.10
C HIS A 19 -0.13 -6.22 8.03
N PHE A 20 0.49 -5.93 9.18
CA PHE A 20 1.46 -4.86 9.33
C PHE A 20 2.87 -5.42 9.17
N ASN A 21 3.56 -4.98 8.12
CA ASN A 21 4.94 -5.37 7.85
C ASN A 21 5.88 -4.66 8.83
N ARG A 22 6.85 -5.38 9.39
CA ARG A 22 7.77 -4.84 10.40
C ARG A 22 9.21 -4.73 9.92
N THR A 23 9.53 -5.27 8.74
CA THR A 23 10.92 -5.47 8.35
C THR A 23 11.36 -4.64 7.15
N VAL A 24 10.47 -4.35 6.19
CA VAL A 24 10.85 -3.71 4.92
C VAL A 24 9.82 -2.68 4.46
N GLY A 25 10.25 -1.71 3.65
CA GLY A 25 9.38 -0.72 3.02
C GLY A 25 9.84 0.73 3.23
N ARG A 26 9.31 1.64 2.41
CA ARG A 26 9.67 3.08 2.41
C ARG A 26 9.49 3.78 3.77
N PHE A 27 8.52 3.33 4.57
CA PHE A 27 8.17 3.91 5.87
C PHE A 27 8.31 2.89 7.01
N ALA A 28 9.06 1.80 6.80
CA ALA A 28 9.27 0.77 7.80
C ALA A 28 9.98 1.31 9.06
N PRO A 29 9.80 0.68 10.23
CA PRO A 29 10.53 1.07 11.43
C PRO A 29 12.05 0.92 11.20
N PRO A 30 12.87 1.90 11.64
CA PRO A 30 14.31 1.86 11.42
C PRO A 30 14.99 0.69 12.16
N ASP A 31 14.40 0.22 13.25
CA ASP A 31 14.90 -0.87 14.10
C ASP A 31 14.23 -2.23 13.83
N GLY A 32 13.27 -2.28 12.89
CA GLY A 32 12.49 -3.49 12.61
C GLY A 32 11.52 -3.93 13.73
N GLN A 33 11.41 -3.17 14.82
CA GLN A 33 10.82 -3.63 16.09
C GLN A 33 9.81 -2.64 16.68
N ALA A 34 9.93 -1.34 16.44
CA ALA A 34 9.10 -0.35 17.10
C ALA A 34 7.60 -0.44 16.72
N PHE A 35 7.31 -0.66 15.44
CA PHE A 35 5.93 -0.72 14.92
C PHE A 35 5.85 -1.55 13.63
N GLY A 36 4.64 -1.75 13.12
CA GLY A 36 4.44 -2.32 11.78
C GLY A 36 3.73 -1.33 10.87
N THR A 37 3.95 -1.46 9.57
CA THR A 37 3.39 -0.59 8.53
C THR A 37 2.37 -1.33 7.68
N LEU A 38 1.27 -0.64 7.39
CA LEU A 38 0.24 -1.09 6.48
C LEU A 38 0.11 -0.05 5.37
N TYR A 39 0.38 -0.45 4.14
CA TYR A 39 0.19 0.38 2.96
C TYR A 39 -1.24 0.23 2.46
N LEU A 40 -1.92 1.36 2.31
CA LEU A 40 -3.28 1.48 1.79
C LEU A 40 -3.30 2.58 0.73
N GLY A 41 -4.06 2.38 -0.35
CA GLY A 41 -4.34 3.40 -1.36
C GLY A 41 -5.67 4.10 -1.11
N GLU A 42 -5.80 5.33 -1.58
CA GLU A 42 -7.08 6.07 -1.57
C GLU A 42 -8.04 5.55 -2.64
N ASP A 43 -7.52 4.93 -3.70
CA ASP A 43 -8.28 4.34 -4.78
C ASP A 43 -7.79 2.92 -5.14
N GLU A 44 -8.65 2.17 -5.81
CA GLU A 44 -8.39 0.78 -6.18
C GLU A 44 -7.31 0.62 -7.26
N PHE A 45 -7.15 1.59 -8.15
CA PHE A 45 -6.19 1.53 -9.25
C PHE A 45 -4.76 1.73 -8.74
N GLY A 46 -4.56 2.71 -7.85
CA GLY A 46 -3.28 2.93 -7.18
C GLY A 46 -2.87 1.72 -6.33
N ALA A 47 -3.82 1.16 -5.56
CA ALA A 47 -3.57 -0.04 -4.76
C ALA A 47 -3.26 -1.27 -5.63
N PHE A 48 -3.89 -1.39 -6.81
CA PHE A 48 -3.57 -2.42 -7.79
C PHE A 48 -2.13 -2.24 -8.32
N ILE A 49 -1.75 -1.05 -8.77
CA ILE A 49 -0.40 -0.81 -9.27
C ILE A 49 0.64 -1.16 -8.20
N GLU A 50 0.52 -0.64 -6.98
CA GLU A 50 1.50 -0.88 -5.91
C GLU A 50 1.67 -2.37 -5.56
N ALA A 51 0.59 -3.15 -5.59
CA ALA A 51 0.67 -4.57 -5.23
C ALA A 51 1.16 -5.48 -6.36
N PHE A 52 0.88 -5.12 -7.62
CA PHE A 52 1.21 -5.95 -8.76
C PHE A 52 2.52 -5.54 -9.45
N ASN A 53 2.99 -4.30 -9.26
CA ASN A 53 4.18 -3.76 -9.94
C ASN A 53 5.46 -4.58 -9.67
N GLN A 54 5.64 -5.11 -8.47
CA GLN A 54 6.84 -5.93 -8.16
C GLN A 54 6.90 -7.27 -8.92
N GLY A 55 5.78 -7.75 -9.46
CA GLY A 55 5.70 -9.02 -10.17
C GLY A 55 5.27 -8.91 -11.63
N VAL A 56 5.08 -7.68 -12.13
CA VAL A 56 4.64 -7.44 -13.50
C VAL A 56 5.74 -7.88 -14.46
N GLY A 57 5.37 -8.63 -15.47
CA GLY A 57 6.29 -9.00 -16.54
C GLY A 57 6.33 -7.91 -17.61
N SER A 58 7.36 -7.93 -18.45
CA SER A 58 7.48 -7.02 -19.60
C SER A 58 7.69 -7.81 -20.88
N THR A 59 7.05 -7.37 -21.95
CA THR A 59 7.21 -7.88 -23.33
C THR A 59 7.43 -6.71 -24.27
N PRO A 60 7.83 -6.94 -25.54
CA PRO A 60 7.87 -5.88 -26.55
C PRO A 60 6.52 -5.18 -26.79
N LEU A 61 5.40 -5.82 -26.40
CA LEU A 61 4.04 -5.27 -26.52
C LEU A 61 3.59 -4.49 -25.27
N GLY A 62 4.42 -4.45 -24.23
CA GLY A 62 4.15 -3.75 -22.98
C GLY A 62 4.15 -4.65 -21.73
N LEU A 63 3.60 -4.10 -20.65
CA LEU A 63 3.49 -4.77 -19.36
C LEU A 63 2.39 -5.82 -19.37
N PHE A 64 2.63 -6.95 -18.70
CA PHE A 64 1.60 -7.98 -18.53
C PHE A 64 1.54 -8.51 -17.10
N ILE A 65 0.32 -8.84 -16.69
CA ILE A 65 0.04 -9.50 -15.42
C ILE A 65 -0.10 -10.99 -15.70
N SER A 66 0.76 -11.84 -15.11
CA SER A 66 0.62 -13.29 -15.29
C SER A 66 -0.58 -13.84 -14.51
N ALA A 67 -1.18 -14.93 -15.00
CA ALA A 67 -2.24 -15.65 -14.28
C ALA A 67 -1.77 -16.14 -12.90
N THR A 68 -0.47 -16.45 -12.75
CA THR A 68 0.13 -16.81 -11.46
C THR A 68 0.15 -15.62 -10.50
N LEU A 69 0.51 -14.43 -10.96
CA LEU A 69 0.48 -13.22 -10.14
C LEU A 69 -0.94 -12.89 -9.70
N LEU A 70 -1.93 -13.01 -10.59
CA LEU A 70 -3.35 -12.84 -10.24
C LEU A 70 -3.79 -13.81 -9.16
N ARG A 71 -3.51 -15.12 -9.31
CA ARG A 71 -3.87 -16.13 -8.31
C ARG A 71 -3.20 -15.91 -6.95
N GLN A 72 -2.04 -15.28 -6.93
CA GLN A 72 -1.28 -15.06 -5.71
C GLN A 72 -1.63 -13.75 -5.00
N SER A 73 -2.43 -12.89 -5.62
CA SER A 73 -2.69 -11.53 -5.16
C SER A 73 -4.18 -11.34 -4.84
N CYS A 74 -4.44 -10.46 -3.90
CA CYS A 74 -5.79 -10.03 -3.52
C CYS A 74 -5.82 -8.50 -3.60
N LEU A 75 -6.95 -7.96 -4.04
CA LEU A 75 -7.29 -6.54 -3.92
C LEU A 75 -8.56 -6.46 -3.06
N CYS A 76 -8.49 -5.72 -1.97
CA CYS A 76 -9.60 -5.59 -1.03
C CYS A 76 -9.83 -4.14 -0.64
N MET A 77 -11.10 -3.83 -0.34
CA MET A 77 -11.49 -2.60 0.32
C MET A 77 -11.32 -2.77 1.83
N VAL A 78 -10.81 -1.72 2.48
CA VAL A 78 -10.60 -1.62 3.92
C VAL A 78 -11.44 -0.46 4.42
N GLN A 79 -12.43 -0.77 5.25
CA GLN A 79 -13.32 0.23 5.82
C GLN A 79 -12.70 0.84 7.09
N VAL A 80 -12.59 2.17 7.12
CA VAL A 80 -12.10 2.90 8.29
C VAL A 80 -13.25 3.12 9.28
N MET A 81 -13.27 2.31 10.34
CA MET A 81 -14.34 2.35 11.35
C MET A 81 -14.18 3.46 12.39
N ARG A 82 -12.97 4.05 12.50
CA ARG A 82 -12.63 5.09 13.47
C ARG A 82 -11.69 6.11 12.82
N PRO A 83 -11.75 7.40 13.22
CA PRO A 83 -10.87 8.41 12.65
C PRO A 83 -9.39 8.01 12.75
N LEU A 84 -8.68 8.03 11.62
CA LEU A 84 -7.23 7.84 11.57
C LEU A 84 -6.53 9.17 11.82
N ARG A 85 -5.42 9.13 12.56
CA ARG A 85 -4.52 10.27 12.72
C ARG A 85 -3.35 10.06 11.77
N LEU A 86 -3.34 10.81 10.68
CA LEU A 86 -2.33 10.73 9.64
C LEU A 86 -1.50 12.01 9.62
N VAL A 87 -0.22 11.88 9.30
CA VAL A 87 0.61 13.03 8.94
C VAL A 87 0.42 13.28 7.45
N ASP A 88 0.01 14.49 7.09
CA ASP A 88 -0.11 14.88 5.69
C ASP A 88 1.28 15.15 5.09
N LEU A 89 1.72 14.21 4.25
CA LEU A 89 2.96 14.28 3.48
C LEU A 89 2.70 14.51 1.99
N THR A 90 1.46 14.85 1.59
CA THR A 90 1.10 15.08 0.19
C THR A 90 1.57 16.44 -0.32
N ALA A 91 1.74 17.40 0.59
CA ALA A 91 2.29 18.71 0.31
C ALA A 91 3.81 18.76 0.52
N GLY A 92 4.55 19.26 -0.47
CA GLY A 92 6.02 19.32 -0.44
C GLY A 92 6.63 20.08 0.76
N ALA A 93 5.86 20.94 1.44
CA ALA A 93 6.35 21.62 2.65
C ALA A 93 6.60 20.67 3.83
N ALA A 94 5.77 19.64 3.99
CA ALA A 94 5.96 18.64 5.05
C ALA A 94 7.11 17.68 4.72
N LEU A 95 7.22 17.26 3.45
CA LEU A 95 8.33 16.43 2.95
C LEU A 95 9.68 17.14 3.11
N LYS A 96 9.77 18.43 2.77
CA LYS A 96 10.99 19.23 2.97
C LYS A 96 11.47 19.27 4.42
N ARG A 97 10.55 19.31 5.40
CA ARG A 97 10.91 19.26 6.83
C ARG A 97 11.48 17.91 7.26
N LEU A 98 11.19 16.86 6.49
CA LEU A 98 11.73 15.51 6.66
C LEU A 98 12.96 15.27 5.76
N SER A 99 13.43 16.29 5.04
CA SER A 99 14.49 16.16 4.03
C SER A 99 14.19 15.10 2.95
N ALA A 100 12.90 14.94 2.61
CA ALA A 100 12.43 14.09 1.52
C ALA A 100 12.03 14.95 0.30
N ASP A 101 12.23 14.42 -0.91
CA ASP A 101 11.93 15.06 -2.20
C ASP A 101 10.84 14.35 -3.03
#